data_AF-A0A6C0JZX8-F1
#
_entry.id   AF-A0A6C0JZX8-F1
#
_cell.length_a   1.000
_cell.length_b   1.000
_cell.length_c   1.000
_cell.angle_alpha   90.00
_cell.angle_beta   90.00
_cell.angle_gamma   90.00
#
_symmetry.space_group_name_H-M   'P 1'
#
loop_
_entity.id
_entity.type
_entity.pdbx_description
1 polymer ?
#
loop_
_entity_poly.entity_id
_entity_poly.type
_entity_poly.pdbx_seq_one_letter_code
_entity_poly.pdbx_strand_id
1 'polypeptide(L)'
;MLCTGCMLLFPKPMTIKLIQSIYENRTSKDNDQIILMSILINNRNTINIHPLNKWQFPNGLLYFSELNDDTRYRELQLQFRKSTYPVYFVHANWMVGIESKIEAFKNKGLWFV
;
A
#
# COMPACT_ATOMS: atom_id res chain seq x y z
N MET A 1 -11.64 1.57 6.71
CA MET A 1 -10.60 1.55 7.77
C MET A 1 -9.25 1.66 7.10
N LEU A 2 -8.31 2.46 7.60
CA LEU A 2 -6.96 2.57 7.05
C LEU A 2 -6.23 1.23 7.22
N CYS A 3 -5.53 0.77 6.19
CA CYS A 3 -4.71 -0.45 6.26
C CYS A 3 -3.31 -0.09 6.79
N THR A 4 -2.82 -0.83 7.79
CA THR A 4 -1.45 -0.67 8.32
C THR A 4 -0.44 -1.64 7.73
N GLY A 5 -0.87 -2.56 6.84
CA GLY A 5 0.00 -3.57 6.22
C GLY A 5 1.13 -3.00 5.35
N CYS A 6 1.01 -1.74 4.91
CA CYS A 6 2.11 -0.99 4.31
C CYS A 6 1.94 0.50 4.61
N MET A 7 2.94 1.11 5.25
CA MET A 7 2.94 2.53 5.59
C MET A 7 4.30 3.13 5.26
N LEU A 8 4.29 4.34 4.69
CA LEU A 8 5.49 5.12 4.45
C LEU A 8 5.56 6.22 5.49
N LEU A 9 6.74 6.37 6.06
CA LEU A 9 6.95 7.15 7.25
C LEU A 9 8.17 8.02 7.04
N PHE A 10 8.02 9.33 7.22
CA PHE A 10 9.18 10.20 7.28
C PHE A 10 9.97 9.91 8.56
N PRO A 11 11.31 9.79 8.50
CA PRO A 11 12.13 9.45 9.65
C PRO A 11 12.29 10.66 10.59
N LYS A 12 11.21 11.02 11.28
CA LYS A 12 11.17 12.11 12.26
C LYS A 12 10.99 11.55 13.67
N PRO A 13 11.48 12.24 14.72
CA PRO A 13 11.31 11.79 16.10
C PRO A 13 9.84 11.50 16.48
N MET A 14 8.89 12.30 15.99
CA MET A 14 7.46 12.05 16.22
C MET A 14 6.95 10.78 15.56
N THR A 15 7.46 10.45 14.38
CA THR A 15 7.09 9.22 13.69
C THR A 15 7.62 7.99 14.41
N ILE A 16 8.83 8.07 14.97
CA ILE A 16 9.39 7.00 15.81
C ILE A 16 8.51 6.81 17.06
N LYS A 17 8.17 7.90 17.76
CA LYS A 17 7.29 7.84 18.94
C LYS A 17 5.90 7.28 18.61
N LEU A 18 5.33 7.64 17.45
CA LEU A 18 4.06 7.08 17.00
C LEU A 18 4.15 5.56 16.83
N ILE A 19 5.19 5.07 16.13
CA ILE A 19 5.36 3.63 15.89
C ILE A 19 5.62 2.88 17.19
N GLN A 20 6.42 3.45 18.08
CA GLN A 20 6.67 2.88 19.40
C GLN A 20 5.39 2.81 20.23
N SER A 21 4.61 3.89 20.26
CA SER A 21 3.30 3.91 20.93
C SER A 21 2.36 2.84 20.35
N ILE A 22 2.32 2.66 19.03
CA ILE A 22 1.51 1.60 18.43
C ILE A 22 2.00 0.23 18.90
N TYR A 23 3.31 -0.03 18.82
CA TYR A 23 3.93 -1.30 19.18
C TYR A 23 3.67 -1.70 20.63
N GLU A 24 3.86 -0.76 21.57
CA GLU A 24 3.75 -0.96 23.01
C GLU A 24 2.31 -1.17 23.50
N ASN A 25 1.31 -0.65 22.76
CA ASN A 25 -0.10 -0.78 23.12
C ASN A 25 -0.78 -2.00 22.48
N ARG A 26 -0.05 -2.84 21.73
CA ARG A 26 -0.64 -4.03 21.09
C ARG A 26 -1.09 -5.05 22.12
N THR A 27 -2.30 -5.55 21.95
CA THR A 27 -2.87 -6.61 22.78
C THR A 27 -3.38 -7.76 21.90
N SER A 28 -3.85 -8.84 22.50
CA SER A 28 -4.54 -9.90 21.77
C SER A 28 -5.87 -9.46 21.14
N LYS A 29 -6.43 -8.32 21.59
CA LYS A 29 -7.69 -7.75 21.11
C LYS A 29 -7.49 -6.56 20.18
N ASP A 30 -6.46 -5.76 20.44
CA ASP A 30 -6.17 -4.53 19.72
C ASP A 30 -4.89 -4.68 18.90
N ASN A 31 -5.06 -4.82 17.59
CA ASN A 31 -3.96 -4.83 16.65
C ASN A 31 -3.50 -3.39 16.32
N ASP A 32 -2.40 -3.31 15.59
CA ASP A 32 -1.78 -2.07 15.11
C ASP A 32 -2.77 -1.16 14.34
N GLN A 33 -3.68 -1.74 13.56
CA GLN A 33 -4.67 -0.98 12.80
C GLN A 33 -5.71 -0.30 13.71
N ILE A 34 -6.20 -1.01 14.73
CA ILE A 34 -7.14 -0.46 15.71
C ILE A 34 -6.47 0.64 16.53
N ILE A 35 -5.25 0.40 17.00
CA ILE A 35 -4.49 1.35 17.83
C ILE A 35 -4.15 2.61 17.04
N LEU A 36 -3.63 2.47 15.81
CA LEU A 36 -3.35 3.62 14.95
C LEU A 36 -4.63 4.45 14.72
N MET A 37 -5.76 3.80 14.46
CA MET A 37 -7.03 4.50 14.26
C MET A 37 -7.45 5.28 15.51
N SER A 38 -7.31 4.70 16.70
CA SER A 38 -7.57 5.38 17.98
C SER A 38 -6.68 6.61 18.17
N ILE A 39 -5.37 6.47 17.92
CA ILE A 39 -4.41 7.57 18.01
C ILE A 39 -4.78 8.69 17.03
N LEU A 40 -5.10 8.35 15.78
CA LEU A 40 -5.47 9.31 14.74
C LEU A 40 -6.76 10.06 15.07
N ILE A 41 -7.76 9.39 15.64
CA ILE A 41 -9.02 10.02 16.07
C ILE A 41 -8.74 11.05 17.18
N ASN A 42 -7.92 10.69 18.17
CA ASN A 42 -7.63 11.55 19.32
C ASN A 42 -6.63 12.68 19.02
N ASN A 43 -5.84 12.55 17.94
CA ASN A 43 -4.74 13.47 17.61
C ASN A 43 -4.82 14.02 16.18
N ARG A 44 -6.02 14.17 15.62
CA ARG A 44 -6.25 14.53 14.20
C ARG A 44 -5.44 15.72 13.68
N ASN A 45 -5.13 16.70 14.53
CA ASN A 45 -4.43 17.92 14.13
C ASN A 45 -2.89 17.83 14.23
N THR A 46 -2.37 16.72 14.76
CA THR A 46 -0.93 16.54 15.07
C THR A 46 -0.26 15.55 14.13
N ILE A 47 -1.04 14.67 13.49
CA ILE A 47 -0.54 13.61 12.62
C ILE A 47 -1.12 13.82 11.22
N ASN A 48 -0.27 14.23 10.29
CA ASN A 48 -0.63 14.33 8.89
C ASN A 48 -0.56 12.95 8.24
N ILE A 49 -1.69 12.46 7.75
CA ILE A 49 -1.79 11.21 6.99
C ILE A 49 -2.24 11.51 5.56
N HIS A 50 -1.69 10.78 4.61
CA HIS A 50 -2.13 10.83 3.22
C HIS A 50 -2.49 9.41 2.76
N PRO A 51 -3.79 9.04 2.76
CA PRO A 51 -4.20 7.73 2.30
C PRO A 51 -3.97 7.60 0.80
N LEU A 52 -3.22 6.58 0.39
CA LEU A 52 -3.11 6.22 -1.02
C LEU A 52 -4.41 5.58 -1.49
N ASN A 53 -5.00 6.11 -2.56
CA ASN A 53 -6.14 5.46 -3.17
C ASN A 53 -5.70 4.17 -3.90
N LYS A 54 -6.68 3.32 -4.27
CA LYS A 54 -6.43 2.03 -4.93
C LYS A 54 -5.68 2.12 -6.27
N TRP A 55 -5.60 3.29 -6.89
CA TRP A 55 -4.87 3.54 -8.14
C TRP A 55 -3.45 4.06 -7.89
N GLN A 56 -3.21 4.71 -6.75
CA GLN A 56 -1.88 5.12 -6.29
C GLN A 56 -1.12 3.96 -5.64
N PHE A 57 -1.85 3.01 -5.05
CA PHE A 57 -1.35 1.75 -4.52
C PHE A 57 -2.10 0.53 -5.10
N PRO A 58 -1.98 0.26 -6.41
CA PRO A 58 -2.64 -0.86 -7.06
C PRO A 58 -2.06 -2.20 -6.61
N ASN A 59 -2.88 -3.25 -6.73
CA ASN A 59 -2.37 -4.61 -6.65
C ASN A 59 -1.51 -4.95 -7.88
N GLY A 60 -0.64 -5.95 -7.74
CA GLY A 60 0.25 -6.39 -8.83
C GLY A 60 -0.50 -6.88 -10.06
N LEU A 61 -1.71 -7.43 -9.92
CA LEU A 61 -2.52 -7.90 -11.05
C LEU A 61 -3.04 -6.74 -11.92
N LEU A 62 -3.43 -5.62 -11.32
CA LEU A 62 -3.85 -4.43 -12.07
C LEU A 62 -2.68 -3.80 -12.82
N TYR A 63 -1.48 -3.92 -12.26
CA TYR A 63 -0.29 -3.25 -12.78
C TYR A 63 0.51 -4.09 -13.77
N PHE A 64 0.85 -5.33 -13.42
CA PHE A 64 1.73 -6.20 -14.21
C PHE A 64 0.98 -7.10 -15.20
N SER A 65 -0.28 -7.46 -14.92
CA SER A 65 -1.01 -8.44 -15.72
C SER A 65 -1.49 -7.87 -17.05
N GLU A 66 -1.60 -8.76 -18.02
CA GLU A 66 -2.39 -8.55 -19.23
C GLU A 66 -3.89 -8.50 -18.88
N LEU A 67 -4.71 -8.09 -19.86
CA LEU A 67 -6.16 -8.01 -19.67
C LEU A 67 -6.69 -9.39 -19.28
N ASN A 68 -7.39 -9.45 -18.16
CA ASN A 68 -8.00 -10.66 -17.64
C ASN A 68 -9.25 -11.02 -18.48
N ASP A 69 -9.54 -12.31 -18.62
CA ASP A 69 -10.72 -12.79 -19.33
C ASP A 69 -12.02 -12.64 -18.50
N ASP A 70 -11.94 -12.59 -17.16
CA ASP A 70 -13.09 -12.25 -16.31
C ASP A 70 -13.43 -10.76 -16.50
N THR A 71 -14.64 -10.53 -17.01
CA THR A 71 -15.17 -9.20 -17.38
C THR A 71 -15.04 -8.18 -16.25
N ARG A 72 -15.24 -8.58 -14.98
CA ARG A 72 -15.19 -7.67 -13.83
C ARG A 72 -13.77 -7.18 -13.58
N TYR A 73 -12.78 -8.09 -13.68
CA TYR A 73 -11.38 -7.74 -13.54
C TYR A 73 -10.87 -6.94 -14.74
N ARG A 74 -11.33 -7.28 -15.94
CA ARG A 74 -11.01 -6.56 -17.17
C ARG A 74 -11.44 -5.11 -17.12
N GLU A 75 -12.66 -4.82 -16.69
CA GLU A 75 -13.17 -3.46 -16.54
C GLU A 75 -12.32 -2.66 -15.54
N LEU A 76 -11.97 -3.27 -14.40
CA LEU A 76 -11.14 -2.64 -13.39
C LEU A 76 -9.72 -2.33 -13.91
N GLN A 77 -9.13 -3.23 -14.70
CA GLN A 77 -7.84 -3.01 -15.37
C GLN A 77 -7.93 -1.88 -16.40
N LEU A 78 -9.01 -1.81 -17.19
CA LEU A 78 -9.22 -0.73 -18.16
C LEU A 78 -9.40 0.62 -17.46
N GLN A 79 -10.12 0.66 -16.34
CA GLN A 79 -10.24 1.87 -15.52
C GLN A 79 -8.87 2.31 -14.97
N PHE A 80 -8.09 1.36 -14.45
CA PHE A 80 -6.74 1.64 -13.96
C PHE A 80 -5.83 2.21 -15.06
N ARG A 81 -5.84 1.62 -16.26
CA ARG A 81 -5.03 2.10 -17.39
C ARG A 81 -5.42 3.50 -17.87
N LYS A 82 -6.68 3.90 -17.69
CA LYS A 82 -7.19 5.25 -18.00
C LYS A 82 -7.00 6.24 -16.85
N SER A 83 -6.59 5.77 -15.67
CA SER A 83 -6.36 6.60 -14.50
C SER A 83 -5.20 7.58 -14.76
N THR A 84 -5.38 8.83 -14.32
CA THR A 84 -4.31 9.84 -14.30
C THR A 84 -3.57 9.87 -12.96
N TYR A 85 -3.99 9.08 -11.97
CA TYR A 85 -3.28 9.00 -10.70
C TYR A 85 -1.87 8.42 -10.90
N PRO A 86 -0.83 9.08 -10.37
CA PRO A 86 0.51 8.51 -10.38
C PRO A 86 0.54 7.24 -9.52
N VAL A 87 1.18 6.20 -10.03
CA VAL A 87 1.42 4.96 -9.29
C VAL A 87 2.65 5.17 -8.41
N TYR A 88 2.47 5.13 -7.09
CA TYR A 88 3.58 5.29 -6.16
C TYR A 88 4.15 3.95 -5.72
N PHE A 89 3.30 2.96 -5.47
CA PHE A 89 3.69 1.63 -4.98
C PHE A 89 2.82 0.56 -5.61
N VAL A 90 3.37 -0.64 -5.82
CA VAL A 90 2.59 -1.78 -6.33
C VAL A 90 2.63 -2.91 -5.33
N HIS A 91 1.45 -3.35 -4.88
CA HIS A 91 1.32 -4.46 -3.95
C HIS A 91 1.33 -5.81 -4.69
N ALA A 92 2.51 -6.40 -4.86
CA ALA A 92 2.71 -7.62 -5.66
C ALA A 92 2.65 -8.92 -4.84
N ASN A 93 1.64 -9.11 -3.99
CA ASN A 93 1.53 -10.32 -3.16
C ASN A 93 1.15 -11.60 -3.92
N TRP A 94 0.62 -11.49 -5.15
CA TRP A 94 0.41 -12.64 -6.03
C TRP A 94 1.74 -13.28 -6.48
N MET A 95 2.81 -12.50 -6.50
CA MET A 95 4.10 -12.92 -7.02
C MET A 95 4.97 -13.47 -5.90
N VAL A 96 5.27 -14.76 -5.97
CA VAL A 96 6.11 -15.46 -4.98
C VAL A 96 7.55 -15.52 -5.48
N GLY A 97 8.50 -15.27 -4.57
CA GLY A 97 9.93 -15.28 -4.86
C GLY A 97 10.47 -13.92 -5.31
N ILE A 98 11.72 -13.63 -4.94
CA ILE A 98 12.40 -12.37 -5.31
C ILE A 98 12.72 -12.32 -6.81
N GLU A 99 13.10 -13.44 -7.40
CA GLU A 99 13.47 -13.54 -8.83
C GLU A 99 12.28 -13.23 -9.74
N SER A 100 11.13 -13.86 -9.49
CA SER A 100 9.87 -13.58 -10.21
C SER A 100 9.52 -12.09 -10.17
N LYS A 101 9.74 -11.44 -9.01
CA LYS A 101 9.53 -9.99 -8.84
C LYS A 101 10.50 -9.20 -9.70
N ILE A 102 11.79 -9.49 -9.63
CA ILE A 102 12.80 -8.81 -10.45
C ILE A 102 12.48 -8.96 -11.93
N GLU A 103 12.14 -10.16 -12.39
CA GLU A 103 11.82 -10.44 -13.79
C GLU A 103 10.58 -9.66 -14.26
N ALA A 104 9.51 -9.65 -13.47
CA ALA A 104 8.31 -8.88 -13.81
C ALA A 104 8.58 -7.37 -13.93
N PHE A 105 9.44 -6.82 -13.05
CA PHE A 105 9.84 -5.42 -13.14
C PHE A 105 10.73 -5.17 -14.36
N LYS A 106 11.67 -6.07 -14.70
CA LYS A 106 12.49 -5.99 -15.92
C LYS A 106 11.62 -6.00 -17.18
N ASN A 107 10.66 -6.91 -17.26
CA ASN A 107 9.74 -7.04 -18.41
C ASN A 107 8.86 -5.81 -18.64
N LYS A 108 8.69 -4.95 -17.62
CA LYS A 108 7.97 -3.67 -17.74
C LYS A 108 8.89 -2.46 -17.88
N GLY A 109 10.21 -2.65 -17.96
CA GLY A 109 11.18 -1.55 -18.02
C GLY A 109 11.26 -0.73 -16.73
N LEU A 110 10.86 -1.31 -15.59
CA LEU A 110 10.80 -0.64 -14.28
C LEU A 110 11.94 -1.06 -13.34
N TRP A 111 12.76 -2.00 -13.78
CA TRP A 111 13.93 -2.43 -13.04
C TRP A 111 15.13 -1.59 -13.48
N PHE A 112 15.54 -0.66 -12.63
CA PHE A 112 16.79 0.06 -12.79
C PHE A 112 17.94 -0.93 -12.49
N VAL A 113 18.80 -1.17 -13.48
CA VAL A 113 20.04 -1.96 -13.34
C VAL A 113 21.11 -1.08 -12.73
#